data_AF-A0A821W8T1-F1
#
_entry.id   AF-A0A821W8T1-F1
#
_cell.length_a   1.000
_cell.length_b   1.000
_cell.length_c   1.000
_cell.angle_alpha   90.00
_cell.angle_beta   90.00
_cell.angle_gamma   90.00
#
_symmetry.space_group_name_H-M   'P 1'
#
loop_
_entity.id
_entity.type
_entity.pdbx_description
1 polymer ?
#
loop_
_entity_poly.entity_id
_entity_poly.type
_entity_poly.pdbx_seq_one_letter_code
_entity_poly.pdbx_strand_id
1 'polypeptide(L)'
;MTSSFMVSPSIPTGNNRRIELTGMDLWILARINNVFVYPSEIHIDQFKDALSRTLSLWPFVAGRTILENDQHYMIEMCDNPIPITLVINNDLKE
;
A
#
# COMPACT_ATOMS: atom_id res chain seq x y z
N MET A 1 17.50 -13.30 6.87
CA MET A 1 16.24 -13.79 7.50
C MET A 1 15.08 -13.04 6.88
N THR A 2 13.99 -13.73 6.52
CA THR A 2 12.81 -13.10 5.89
C THR A 2 11.64 -13.16 6.85
N SER A 3 10.95 -12.03 7.05
CA SER A 3 9.70 -11.95 7.81
C SER A 3 8.66 -11.16 7.04
N SER A 4 7.38 -11.50 7.25
CA SER A 4 6.25 -10.81 6.61
C SER A 4 5.25 -10.40 7.67
N PHE A 5 4.66 -9.22 7.49
CA PHE A 5 3.65 -8.67 8.38
C PHE A 5 2.66 -7.81 7.59
N MET A 6 1.48 -7.57 8.18
CA MET A 6 0.46 -6.71 7.59
C MET A 6 0.45 -5.36 8.33
N VAL A 7 0.22 -4.27 7.60
CA VAL A 7 0.02 -2.93 8.19
C VAL A 7 -1.35 -2.42 7.81
N SER A 8 -2.20 -2.22 8.81
CA SER A 8 -3.54 -1.64 8.65
C SER A 8 -3.50 -0.10 8.83
N PRO A 9 -4.48 0.63 8.27
CA PRO A 9 -4.70 2.03 8.66
C PRO A 9 -4.87 2.16 10.17
N SER A 10 -4.29 3.21 10.75
CA SER A 10 -4.40 3.48 12.19
C SER A 10 -5.85 3.84 12.59
N ILE A 11 -6.58 4.49 11.68
CA ILE A 11 -7.99 4.81 11.79
C ILE A 11 -8.61 4.45 10.42
N PRO A 12 -9.67 3.64 10.37
CA PRO A 12 -10.35 3.34 9.12
C PRO A 12 -11.07 4.60 8.62
N THR A 13 -10.71 5.07 7.44
CA THR A 13 -11.30 6.28 6.84
C THR A 13 -11.86 6.01 5.44
N GLY A 14 -11.65 4.83 4.89
CA GLY A 14 -12.19 4.41 3.60
C GLY A 14 -13.71 4.43 3.58
N ASN A 15 -14.34 3.87 4.61
CA ASN A 15 -15.81 3.86 4.79
C ASN A 15 -16.56 3.34 3.54
N ASN A 16 -15.97 2.41 2.79
CA ASN A 16 -16.50 1.87 1.54
C ASN A 16 -16.80 2.95 0.48
N ARG A 17 -16.17 4.12 0.57
CA ARG A 17 -16.25 5.15 -0.46
C ARG A 17 -15.65 4.61 -1.75
N ARG A 18 -16.22 5.02 -2.87
CA ARG A 18 -15.82 4.58 -4.20
C ARG A 18 -15.41 5.77 -5.04
N ILE A 19 -14.35 5.59 -5.82
CA ILE A 19 -13.91 6.53 -6.85
C ILE A 19 -13.91 5.77 -8.18
N GLU A 20 -14.62 6.30 -9.16
CA GLU A 20 -14.59 5.80 -10.53
C GLU A 20 -13.31 6.22 -11.23
N LEU A 21 -12.66 5.26 -11.90
CA LEU A 21 -11.48 5.52 -12.72
C LEU A 21 -11.91 5.88 -14.13
N THR A 22 -11.41 7.00 -14.65
CA THR A 22 -11.83 7.49 -15.97
C THR A 22 -10.64 7.94 -16.81
N GLY A 23 -10.78 7.92 -18.13
CA GLY A 23 -9.79 8.46 -19.05
C GLY A 23 -8.37 7.91 -18.83
N MET A 24 -7.45 8.76 -18.39
CA MET A 24 -6.04 8.41 -18.18
C MET A 24 -5.81 7.46 -17.00
N ASP A 25 -6.73 7.39 -16.03
CA ASP A 25 -6.59 6.48 -14.89
C ASP A 25 -6.56 5.01 -15.36
N LEU A 26 -7.28 4.70 -16.43
CA LEU A 26 -7.36 3.37 -17.03
C LEU A 26 -6.06 2.96 -17.75
N TRP A 27 -5.14 3.91 -17.97
CA TRP A 27 -3.84 3.62 -18.59
C TRP A 27 -2.81 3.15 -17.54
N ILE A 28 -3.14 3.16 -16.24
CA ILE A 28 -2.27 2.79 -15.12
C ILE A 28 -2.33 1.26 -14.83
N LEU A 29 -2.60 0.43 -15.83
CA LEU A 29 -2.69 -1.03 -15.65
C LEU A 29 -1.33 -1.71 -15.33
N ALA A 30 -0.23 -0.96 -15.31
CA ALA A 30 1.09 -1.49 -14.96
C ALA A 30 1.34 -1.40 -13.45
N ARG A 31 1.70 -2.53 -12.82
CA ARG A 31 2.33 -2.51 -11.50
C ARG A 31 3.62 -1.70 -11.57
N ILE A 32 3.68 -0.60 -10.84
CA ILE A 32 4.88 0.25 -10.76
C ILE A 32 5.78 -0.30 -9.65
N ASN A 33 6.95 -0.82 -10.03
CA ASN A 33 7.96 -1.27 -9.08
C ASN A 33 9.00 -0.17 -8.89
N ASN A 34 9.03 0.44 -7.70
CA ASN A 34 10.00 1.45 -7.33
C ASN A 34 11.01 0.89 -6.31
N VAL A 35 12.27 1.32 -6.40
CA VAL A 35 13.33 0.97 -5.46
C VAL A 35 13.92 2.25 -4.88
N PHE A 36 14.00 2.30 -3.54
CA PHE A 36 14.61 3.40 -2.80
C PHE A 36 15.78 2.84 -1.98
N VAL A 37 16.93 3.50 -2.07
CA VAL A 37 18.15 3.11 -1.35
C VAL A 37 18.49 4.21 -0.35
N TYR A 38 18.63 3.82 0.92
CA TYR A 38 18.99 4.73 2.01
C TYR A 38 20.32 4.28 2.59
N PRO A 39 21.21 5.21 2.99
CA PRO A 39 22.51 4.88 3.57
C PRO A 39 22.43 4.44 5.04
N SER A 40 21.24 4.46 5.65
CA SER A 40 21.02 4.16 7.06
C SER A 40 19.98 3.04 7.23
N GLU A 41 20.06 2.36 8.37
CA GLU A 41 19.08 1.34 8.74
C GLU A 41 17.67 1.92 8.87
N ILE A 42 16.67 1.17 8.40
CA ILE A 42 15.25 1.52 8.56
C ILE A 42 14.75 0.90 9.87
N HIS A 43 14.34 1.75 10.82
CA HIS A 43 13.67 1.30 12.03
C HIS A 43 12.27 0.76 11.71
N ILE A 44 12.15 -0.56 11.65
CA ILE A 44 10.94 -1.25 11.16
C ILE A 44 9.68 -0.91 11.93
N ASP A 45 9.76 -0.75 13.26
CA ASP A 45 8.57 -0.43 14.05
C ASP A 45 8.10 1.02 13.83
N GLN A 46 9.04 1.97 13.70
CA GLN A 46 8.69 3.35 13.33
C GLN A 46 8.13 3.43 11.91
N PHE A 47 8.65 2.61 10.99
CA PHE A 47 8.13 2.50 9.63
C PHE A 47 6.68 1.98 9.62
N LYS A 48 6.38 0.93 10.40
CA LYS A 48 5.01 0.40 10.54
C LYS A 48 4.05 1.48 11.05
N ASP A 49 4.43 2.20 12.10
CA ASP A 49 3.60 3.25 12.69
C ASP A 49 3.37 4.42 11.73
N ALA A 50 4.43 4.84 11.03
CA ALA A 50 4.34 5.87 10.01
C ALA A 50 3.44 5.44 8.85
N LEU A 51 3.62 4.22 8.34
CA LEU A 51 2.80 3.68 7.26
C LEU A 51 1.33 3.57 7.69
N SER A 52 1.06 3.03 8.88
CA SER A 52 -0.29 2.89 9.43
C SER A 52 -1.03 4.23 9.48
N ARG A 53 -0.37 5.30 9.95
CA ARG A 53 -0.94 6.66 9.94
C ARG A 53 -1.14 7.20 8.53
N THR A 54 -0.18 6.99 7.64
CA THR A 54 -0.28 7.41 6.23
C THR A 54 -1.47 6.77 5.54
N LEU A 55 -1.74 5.48 5.78
CA LEU A 55 -2.89 4.79 5.17
C LEU A 55 -4.23 5.37 5.63
N SER A 56 -4.33 5.88 6.86
CA SER A 56 -5.52 6.60 7.33
C SER A 56 -5.76 7.93 6.60
N LEU A 57 -4.69 8.58 6.13
CA LEU A 57 -4.76 9.81 5.33
C LEU A 57 -5.03 9.53 3.85
N TRP A 58 -4.65 8.35 3.37
CA TRP A 58 -4.73 7.95 1.96
C TRP A 58 -5.50 6.62 1.77
N PRO A 59 -6.80 6.59 2.11
CA PRO A 59 -7.57 5.35 2.22
C PRO A 59 -7.74 4.56 0.92
N PHE A 60 -7.58 5.19 -0.25
CA PHE A 60 -7.63 4.48 -1.53
C PHE A 60 -6.42 3.55 -1.74
N VAL A 61 -5.28 3.81 -1.09
CA VAL A 61 -4.10 2.94 -1.13
C VAL A 61 -4.36 1.63 -0.39
N ALA A 62 -5.14 1.70 0.69
CA ALA A 62 -5.69 0.55 1.41
C ALA A 62 -7.01 0.04 0.78
N GLY A 63 -7.33 0.45 -0.45
CA GLY A 63 -8.53 0.03 -1.15
C GLY A 63 -8.34 -1.27 -1.94
N ARG A 64 -9.26 -1.50 -2.87
CA ARG A 64 -9.13 -2.50 -3.92
C ARG A 64 -9.73 -1.97 -5.21
N THR A 65 -9.15 -2.38 -6.34
CA THR A 65 -9.77 -2.13 -7.65
C THR A 65 -10.86 -3.18 -7.90
N ILE A 66 -12.03 -2.73 -8.31
CA ILE A 66 -13.15 -3.57 -8.74
C ILE A 66 -13.58 -3.16 -10.14
N LEU A 67 -14.16 -4.10 -10.89
CA LEU A 67 -14.84 -3.83 -12.15
C LEU A 67 -16.34 -4.02 -11.92
N GLU A 68 -17.10 -2.94 -11.99
CA GLU A 68 -18.55 -2.94 -11.79
C GLU A 68 -19.26 -3.03 -13.14
N ASN A 69 -20.21 -3.98 -13.24
CA ASN A 69 -21.02 -4.25 -14.44
C ASN A 69 -20.19 -4.46 -15.72
N ASP A 70 -18.98 -5.01 -15.61
CA ASP A 70 -18.02 -5.24 -16.70
C ASP A 70 -17.62 -3.98 -17.50
N GLN A 71 -17.89 -2.78 -16.97
CA GLN A 71 -17.72 -1.52 -17.70
C GLN A 71 -16.99 -0.45 -16.88
N HIS A 72 -17.18 -0.41 -15.57
CA HIS A 72 -16.70 0.68 -14.72
C HIS A 72 -15.64 0.21 -13.75
N TYR A 73 -14.39 0.63 -13.97
CA TYR A 73 -13.34 0.40 -12.99
C TYR A 73 -13.49 1.37 -11.82
N MET A 74 -13.50 0.85 -10.61
CA MET A 74 -13.66 1.63 -9.39
C MET A 74 -12.55 1.26 -8.40
N ILE A 75 -12.12 2.21 -7.59
CA ILE A 75 -11.39 1.93 -6.36
C ILE A 75 -12.39 1.99 -5.21
N GLU A 76 -12.58 0.87 -4.52
CA GLU A 76 -13.34 0.80 -3.29
C GLU A 76 -12.40 0.91 -2.09
N MET A 77 -12.58 1.94 -1.26
CA MET A 77 -11.77 2.18 -0.07
C MET A 77 -12.27 1.33 1.09
N CYS A 78 -11.71 0.13 1.23
CA CYS A 78 -12.14 -0.88 2.21
C CYS A 78 -11.15 -1.07 3.38
N ASP A 79 -10.20 -0.14 3.56
CA ASP A 79 -9.27 -0.10 4.70
C ASP A 79 -8.47 -1.42 4.87
N ASN A 80 -8.15 -2.09 3.75
CA ASN A 80 -7.42 -3.35 3.72
C ASN A 80 -6.00 -3.18 4.28
N PRO A 81 -5.51 -4.16 5.06
CA PRO A 81 -4.11 -4.19 5.46
C PRO A 81 -3.19 -4.44 4.26
N ILE A 82 -2.02 -3.79 4.25
CA ILE A 82 -1.02 -3.94 3.19
C ILE A 82 0.08 -4.91 3.64
N PRO A 83 0.47 -5.90 2.82
CA PRO A 83 1.55 -6.82 3.14
C PRO A 83 2.92 -6.15 2.99
N ILE A 84 3.78 -6.31 3.99
CA ILE A 84 5.17 -5.89 3.98
C ILE A 84 6.05 -7.11 4.19
N THR A 85 7.11 -7.22 3.37
CA THR A 85 8.14 -8.24 3.53
C THR A 85 9.45 -7.56 3.89
N LEU A 86 10.03 -7.98 5.01
CA LEU A 86 11.34 -7.58 5.47
C LEU A 86 12.33 -8.69 5.13
N VAL A 87 13.40 -8.33 4.42
CA VAL A 87 14.53 -9.21 4.14
C VAL A 87 15.76 -8.58 4.76
N ILE A 88 16.31 -9.23 5.78
CA ILE A 88 17.58 -8.83 6.37
C ILE A 88 18.69 -9.61 5.66
N ASN A 89 19.55 -8.88 4.94
CA ASN A 89 20.74 -9.41 4.32
C ASN A 89 21.92 -9.30 5.29
N ASN A 90 22.34 -10.44 5.85
CA ASN A 90 23.45 -10.51 6.80
C ASN A 90 24.82 -10.72 6.10
N ASP A 91 24.83 -10.88 4.78
CA ASP A 91 26.04 -11.18 4.00
C ASP A 91 26.78 -9.91 3.58
N LEU A 92 26.08 -8.77 3.54
CA LEU A 92 26.65 -7.43 3.41
C LEU A 92 27.12 -6.98 4.80
N LYS A 93 28.23 -7.55 5.27
CA LYS A 93 28.97 -6.97 6.40
C LYS A 93 29.63 -5.68 5.92
N GLU A 94 29.44 -4.59 6.67
CA GLU A 94 30.26 -3.38 6.53
C GLU A 94 31.76 -3.68 6.70
#